data_AF-A0A852YFZ4-F1
#
_entry.id   AF-A0A852YFZ4-F1
#
_cell.length_a   1.000
_cell.length_b   1.000
_cell.length_c   1.000
_cell.angle_alpha   90.00
_cell.angle_beta   90.00
_cell.angle_gamma   90.00
#
_symmetry.space_group_name_H-M   'P 1'
#
loop_
_entity.id
_entity.type
_entity.pdbx_description
1 polymer ?
#
loop_
_entity_poly.entity_id
_entity_poly.type
_entity_poly.pdbx_seq_one_letter_code
_entity_poly.pdbx_strand_id
1 'polypeptide(L)'
;MSSLDLEAAEGAESPRAGLELLRLPFVFSQVGVLGVDAFRRAAREWGLNVSASQLHSVRRAGLLVPLFAVVEDADSSKTILVDEADQDRIARYARAGTLRAPDDATVDAGSEYFYSRWQLLGLRDALRVLENRRICPNAPTGSDEAFADRAREEHLALAALASRFYPQIVGQVSFPSFADQDSVRRAARDLTAERRLEVVGLPTGRLRPAGEFLLDRARNHDPLAEWWDVIRHSNHLGWFKLRGRALESVWQRIAAEVLLRAEEELASETGDPIPSANGPRLRQALTDRIGHTSPSGLPVALTRMALSPQPRVVLVLEGDVEMFHVRAILDAIELGHRVRLVNQGTSSDSPTELASFVAPRLAQANGRRAIIEGAPTSLVVAMDNEGEFRESNGAFDRTVSNLRQKVRDQVSGQGAAVSEEELDSLVDVRTWGEQKYELANFSDEELAVGLARVGLTHGDSAEREEDLRELLISHLEHVRNRELDVKVVYQRMQWPVRKMDLARELLSALTSRIGQAATYDELPPVLKLVEDVRVLVNHNSLGAFGLNVAQHEDIATNEEQPRP
;
A
#
# COMPACT_ATOMS: atom_id res chain seq x y z
N MET A 1 -27.67 -27.96 20.90
CA MET A 1 -27.07 -27.80 22.25
C MET A 1 -28.03 -26.97 23.07
N SER A 2 -28.23 -27.41 24.31
CA SER A 2 -29.39 -27.14 25.15
C SER A 2 -29.58 -25.67 25.49
N SER A 3 -30.82 -25.19 25.41
CA SER A 3 -31.31 -24.11 26.25
C SER A 3 -31.29 -24.61 27.68
N LEU A 4 -30.49 -23.99 28.55
CA LEU A 4 -30.59 -23.94 30.02
C LEU A 4 -29.30 -23.23 30.49
N ASP A 5 -29.41 -22.44 31.56
CA ASP A 5 -28.39 -21.57 32.17
C ASP A 5 -28.36 -20.10 31.68
N LEU A 6 -29.56 -19.50 31.59
CA LEU A 6 -29.77 -18.04 31.69
C LEU A 6 -30.43 -17.75 33.05
N GLU A 7 -29.74 -18.12 34.14
CA GLU A 7 -30.10 -17.65 35.48
C GLU A 7 -29.40 -16.32 35.77
N ALA A 8 -30.24 -15.29 35.82
CA ALA A 8 -30.08 -13.98 36.46
C ALA A 8 -28.80 -13.74 37.26
N ALA A 9 -27.81 -13.09 36.64
CA ALA A 9 -26.93 -12.18 37.35
C ALA A 9 -27.74 -10.91 37.66
N GLU A 10 -28.27 -10.83 38.87
CA GLU A 10 -28.91 -9.63 39.43
C GLU A 10 -27.92 -8.44 39.40
N GLY A 11 -28.23 -7.45 38.57
CA GLY A 11 -28.12 -6.03 38.89
C GLY A 11 -26.74 -5.49 39.29
N ALA A 12 -25.69 -5.73 38.49
CA ALA A 12 -24.48 -4.92 38.60
C ALA A 12 -24.79 -3.48 38.19
N GLU A 13 -24.46 -2.50 39.04
CA GLU A 13 -24.62 -1.06 38.85
C GLU A 13 -23.80 -0.53 37.65
N SER A 14 -24.21 -0.87 36.43
CA SER A 14 -23.62 -0.43 35.15
C SER A 14 -23.46 1.10 34.97
N PRO A 15 -24.32 1.98 35.53
CA PRO A 15 -24.20 3.42 35.26
C PRO A 15 -23.00 4.12 35.93
N ARG A 16 -22.46 3.53 37.02
CA ARG A 16 -21.30 4.09 37.72
C ARG A 16 -19.99 3.86 36.98
N ALA A 17 -19.94 2.90 36.06
CA ALA A 17 -18.72 2.54 35.33
C ALA A 17 -18.11 3.72 34.55
N GLY A 18 -18.92 4.68 34.10
CA GLY A 18 -18.42 5.90 33.46
C GLY A 18 -17.58 6.78 34.39
N LEU A 19 -18.03 6.97 35.64
CA LEU A 19 -17.32 7.76 36.66
C LEU A 19 -16.05 7.05 37.15
N GLU A 20 -16.08 5.72 37.21
CA GLU A 20 -14.93 4.90 37.60
C GLU A 20 -13.73 5.05 36.63
N LEU A 21 -13.97 5.38 35.35
CA LEU A 21 -12.90 5.70 34.40
C LEU A 21 -11.98 6.82 34.90
N LEU A 22 -12.49 7.76 35.69
CA LEU A 22 -11.70 8.91 36.18
C LEU A 22 -10.70 8.52 37.28
N ARG A 23 -10.79 7.30 37.80
CA ARG A 23 -9.76 6.72 38.67
C ARG A 23 -8.53 6.26 37.89
N LEU A 24 -8.65 6.12 36.56
CA LEU A 24 -7.52 5.82 35.70
C LEU A 24 -6.78 7.14 35.37
N PRO A 25 -5.49 7.25 35.68
CA PRO A 25 -4.71 8.46 35.44
C PRO A 25 -4.64 8.77 33.94
N PHE A 26 -4.94 10.02 33.56
CA PHE A 26 -4.87 10.52 32.19
C PHE A 26 -5.70 9.72 31.18
N VAL A 27 -6.80 9.09 31.59
CA VAL A 27 -7.63 8.20 30.74
C VAL A 27 -8.07 8.87 29.43
N PHE A 28 -8.36 10.18 29.46
CA PHE A 28 -8.81 10.97 28.30
C PHE A 28 -7.70 11.79 27.63
N SER A 29 -6.43 11.60 28.01
CA SER A 29 -5.31 12.36 27.44
C SER A 29 -5.07 12.09 25.96
N GLN A 30 -5.33 10.86 25.50
CA GLN A 30 -5.09 10.44 24.12
C GLN A 30 -6.33 10.58 23.24
N VAL A 31 -7.51 10.28 23.81
CA VAL A 31 -8.80 10.42 23.14
C VAL A 31 -9.73 11.16 24.10
N GLY A 32 -9.82 12.48 23.89
CA GLY A 32 -10.58 13.38 24.76
C GLY A 32 -12.10 13.15 24.72
N VAL A 33 -12.77 13.64 25.76
CA VAL A 33 -14.23 13.75 25.78
C VAL A 33 -14.70 14.95 24.97
N LEU A 34 -15.93 14.88 24.48
CA LEU A 34 -16.55 15.86 23.61
C LEU A 34 -17.84 16.36 24.26
N GLY A 35 -17.95 17.68 24.48
CA GLY A 35 -19.25 18.30 24.75
C GLY A 35 -20.19 18.15 23.54
N VAL A 36 -21.49 18.39 23.73
CA VAL A 36 -22.55 18.19 22.71
C VAL A 36 -22.17 18.76 21.33
N ASP A 37 -21.71 20.00 21.26
CA ASP A 37 -21.38 20.62 19.96
C ASP A 37 -20.10 20.06 19.33
N ALA A 38 -19.09 19.71 20.14
CA ALA A 38 -17.89 19.05 19.64
C ALA A 38 -18.19 17.64 19.12
N PHE A 39 -19.06 16.90 19.82
CA PHE A 39 -19.53 15.59 19.40
C PHE A 39 -20.28 15.67 18.07
N ARG A 40 -21.17 16.66 17.89
CA ARG A 40 -21.88 16.89 16.63
C ARG A 40 -20.95 17.28 15.48
N ARG A 41 -19.92 18.11 15.75
CA ARG A 41 -18.90 18.43 14.73
C ARG A 41 -18.12 17.18 14.31
N ALA A 42 -17.68 16.37 15.27
CA ALA A 42 -17.00 15.11 14.99
C ALA A 42 -17.89 14.11 14.23
N ALA A 43 -19.17 14.01 14.59
CA ALA A 43 -20.15 13.21 13.85
C ALA A 43 -20.28 13.69 12.39
N ARG A 44 -20.25 15.00 12.13
CA ARG A 44 -20.29 15.55 10.77
C ARG A 44 -19.04 15.18 9.96
N GLU A 45 -17.86 15.11 10.57
CA GLU A 45 -16.64 14.62 9.90
C GLU A 45 -16.80 13.18 9.42
N TRP A 46 -17.60 12.36 10.12
CA TRP A 46 -17.95 10.98 9.77
C TRP A 46 -19.18 10.89 8.84
N GLY A 47 -19.67 12.04 8.35
CA GLY A 47 -20.81 12.11 7.45
C GLY A 47 -22.16 11.91 8.14
N LEU A 48 -22.23 12.10 9.45
CA LEU A 48 -23.47 12.03 10.24
C LEU A 48 -23.95 13.45 10.59
N ASN A 49 -25.05 13.87 9.99
CA ASN A 49 -25.69 15.15 10.30
C ASN A 49 -26.70 14.97 11.45
N VAL A 50 -26.25 15.24 12.68
CA VAL A 50 -27.08 15.07 13.88
C VAL A 50 -27.40 16.42 14.52
N SER A 51 -28.68 16.71 14.65
CA SER A 51 -29.19 17.86 15.40
C SER A 51 -29.13 17.61 16.92
N ALA A 52 -29.12 18.68 17.72
CA ALA A 52 -29.16 18.55 19.18
C ALA A 52 -30.43 17.82 19.66
N SER A 53 -31.58 18.06 19.00
CA SER A 53 -32.84 17.37 19.32
C SER A 53 -32.81 15.88 18.98
N GLN A 54 -32.19 15.49 17.87
CA GLN A 54 -31.96 14.07 17.57
C GLN A 54 -31.06 13.42 18.63
N LEU A 55 -29.95 14.06 19.02
CA LEU A 55 -29.07 13.51 20.03
C LEU A 55 -29.77 13.35 21.39
N HIS A 56 -30.59 14.33 21.78
CA HIS A 56 -31.45 14.25 22.95
C HIS A 56 -32.47 13.10 22.85
N SER A 57 -33.06 12.88 21.67
CA SER A 57 -34.01 11.78 21.43
C SER A 57 -33.33 10.41 21.54
N VAL A 58 -32.14 10.26 20.96
CA VAL A 58 -31.35 9.02 21.06
C VAL A 58 -30.97 8.74 22.53
N ARG A 59 -30.59 9.77 23.28
CA ARG A 59 -30.32 9.66 24.72
C ARG A 59 -31.55 9.23 25.50
N ARG A 60 -32.69 9.92 25.31
CA ARG A 60 -33.95 9.62 26.01
C ARG A 60 -34.42 8.19 25.73
N ALA A 61 -34.10 7.66 24.55
CA ALA A 61 -34.39 6.29 24.17
C ALA A 61 -33.41 5.25 24.74
N GLY A 62 -32.38 5.66 25.49
CA GLY A 62 -31.34 4.78 26.04
C GLY A 62 -30.31 4.28 25.03
N LEU A 63 -30.43 4.68 23.75
CA LEU A 63 -29.62 4.16 22.65
C LEU A 63 -28.21 4.74 22.59
N LEU A 64 -28.01 5.92 23.19
CA LEU A 64 -26.72 6.57 23.34
C LEU A 64 -26.70 7.36 24.65
N VAL A 65 -26.10 6.76 25.68
CA VAL A 65 -25.98 7.37 27.00
C VAL A 65 -24.66 8.16 27.06
N PRO A 66 -24.64 9.45 27.43
CA PRO A 66 -23.39 10.21 27.63
C PRO A 66 -22.42 9.48 28.57
N LEU A 67 -21.15 9.87 28.60
CA LEU A 67 -20.27 9.41 29.69
C LEU A 67 -20.57 10.16 30.98
N PHE A 68 -20.78 11.47 30.87
CA PHE A 68 -20.95 12.34 32.02
C PHE A 68 -22.04 13.38 31.80
N ALA A 69 -22.67 13.79 32.89
CA ALA A 69 -23.44 15.03 32.99
C ALA A 69 -22.79 15.96 34.03
N VAL A 70 -22.82 17.26 33.79
CA VAL A 70 -22.39 18.28 34.75
C VAL A 70 -23.60 19.03 35.24
N VAL A 71 -23.78 19.05 36.56
CA VAL A 71 -24.84 19.78 37.26
C VAL A 71 -24.27 21.06 37.88
N GLU A 72 -25.11 22.07 38.10
CA GLU A 72 -24.69 23.35 38.70
C GLU A 72 -24.36 23.19 40.19
N ASP A 73 -25.13 22.38 40.90
CA ASP A 73 -24.98 22.17 42.34
C ASP A 73 -23.90 21.13 42.65
N ALA A 74 -22.79 21.61 43.23
CA ALA A 74 -21.73 20.77 43.74
C ALA A 74 -22.23 19.92 44.94
N ASP A 75 -21.90 18.64 44.93
CA ASP A 75 -22.16 17.72 46.03
C ASP A 75 -20.81 17.16 46.50
N SER A 76 -20.37 17.62 47.67
CA SER A 76 -19.10 17.18 48.26
C SER A 76 -19.07 15.69 48.57
N SER A 77 -20.22 15.04 48.71
CA SER A 77 -20.29 13.57 48.91
C SER A 77 -20.04 12.78 47.62
N LYS A 78 -20.12 13.45 46.46
CA LYS A 78 -19.92 12.86 45.12
C LYS A 78 -18.61 13.27 44.47
N THR A 79 -17.64 13.79 45.24
CA THR A 79 -16.30 14.06 44.72
C THR A 79 -15.59 12.75 44.37
N ILE A 80 -14.97 12.70 43.19
CA ILE A 80 -14.20 11.54 42.76
C ILE A 80 -12.72 11.86 42.95
N LEU A 81 -11.98 10.92 43.54
CA LEU A 81 -10.54 11.02 43.64
C LEU A 81 -9.93 10.84 42.25
N VAL A 82 -9.42 11.93 41.69
CA VAL A 82 -8.69 11.97 40.41
C VAL A 82 -7.26 12.39 40.72
N ASP A 83 -6.31 11.90 39.92
CA ASP A 83 -4.91 12.32 40.00
C ASP A 83 -4.80 13.86 40.00
N GLU A 84 -4.08 14.42 40.97
CA GLU A 84 -3.91 15.87 41.11
C GLU A 84 -3.19 16.50 39.92
N ALA A 85 -2.37 15.71 39.21
CA ALA A 85 -1.71 16.14 37.99
C ALA A 85 -2.69 16.21 36.79
N ASP A 86 -3.85 15.58 36.88
CA ASP A 86 -4.88 15.68 35.84
C ASP A 86 -5.73 16.94 36.03
N GLN A 87 -5.44 17.93 35.19
CA GLN A 87 -6.15 19.22 35.15
C GLN A 87 -7.13 19.30 33.97
N ASP A 88 -7.48 18.16 33.35
CA ASP A 88 -8.51 18.13 32.33
C ASP A 88 -9.83 18.74 32.85
N ARG A 89 -10.64 19.29 31.95
CA ARG A 89 -11.92 19.90 32.30
C ARG A 89 -12.82 18.91 33.07
N ILE A 90 -12.83 17.63 32.70
CA ILE A 90 -13.62 16.62 33.41
C ILE A 90 -13.05 16.30 34.78
N ALA A 91 -11.72 16.19 34.90
CA ALA A 91 -11.06 15.98 36.18
C ALA A 91 -11.38 17.12 37.18
N ARG A 92 -11.49 18.37 36.69
CA ARG A 92 -11.91 19.51 37.51
C ARG A 92 -13.35 19.41 37.98
N TYR A 93 -14.29 19.03 37.11
CA TYR A 93 -15.70 18.83 37.51
C TYR A 93 -15.86 17.67 38.50
N ALA A 94 -15.08 16.61 38.31
CA ALA A 94 -15.06 15.46 39.22
C ALA A 94 -14.56 15.85 40.62
N ARG A 95 -13.47 16.63 40.71
CA ARG A 95 -12.96 17.16 41.98
C ARG A 95 -13.90 18.18 42.63
N ALA A 96 -14.62 18.97 41.82
CA ALA A 96 -15.61 19.91 42.32
C ALA A 96 -16.91 19.23 42.80
N GLY A 97 -17.09 17.93 42.58
CA GLY A 97 -18.32 17.22 42.95
C GLY A 97 -19.53 17.65 42.10
N THR A 98 -19.32 18.18 40.90
CA THR A 98 -20.39 18.60 39.96
C THR A 98 -20.64 17.59 38.85
N LEU A 99 -19.77 16.58 38.71
CA LEU A 99 -19.93 15.52 37.72
C LEU A 99 -20.91 14.44 38.22
N ARG A 100 -21.78 13.97 37.34
CA ARG A 100 -22.78 12.93 37.61
C ARG A 100 -22.78 11.87 36.53
N ALA A 101 -23.21 10.67 36.92
CA ALA A 101 -23.67 9.68 35.96
C ALA A 101 -24.93 10.24 35.27
N PRO A 102 -25.09 10.05 33.95
CA PRO A 102 -26.17 10.70 33.18
C PRO A 102 -27.58 10.18 33.48
N ASP A 103 -27.70 9.09 34.23
CA ASP A 103 -28.94 8.50 34.73
C ASP A 103 -29.25 8.87 36.20
N ASP A 104 -28.39 9.66 36.85
CA ASP A 104 -28.62 10.17 38.19
C ASP A 104 -29.88 11.05 38.22
N ALA A 105 -30.77 10.81 39.18
CA ALA A 105 -32.03 11.53 39.33
C ALA A 105 -31.88 13.05 39.49
N THR A 106 -30.69 13.51 39.87
CA THR A 106 -30.36 14.95 40.00
C THR A 106 -30.01 15.63 38.68
N VAL A 107 -29.84 14.88 37.59
CA VAL A 107 -29.50 15.43 36.27
C VAL A 107 -30.75 15.99 35.60
N ASP A 108 -30.75 17.29 35.38
CA ASP A 108 -31.84 18.00 34.71
C ASP A 108 -31.69 17.98 33.18
N ALA A 109 -32.70 18.50 32.47
CA ALA A 109 -32.64 18.59 31.01
C ALA A 109 -31.66 19.66 30.49
N GLY A 110 -31.27 20.63 31.35
CA GLY A 110 -30.37 21.73 31.04
C GLY A 110 -28.89 21.42 31.23
N SER A 111 -28.55 20.30 31.87
CA SER A 111 -27.18 19.88 32.18
C SER A 111 -26.28 19.83 30.93
N GLU A 112 -24.99 20.10 31.13
CA GLU A 112 -23.98 19.90 30.09
C GLU A 112 -23.61 18.42 30.02
N TYR A 113 -23.66 17.83 28.82
CA TYR A 113 -23.35 16.42 28.61
C TYR A 113 -22.04 16.24 27.85
N PHE A 114 -21.28 15.24 28.29
CA PHE A 114 -20.01 14.86 27.68
C PHE A 114 -20.06 13.43 27.15
N TYR A 115 -19.55 13.26 25.94
CA TYR A 115 -19.50 11.99 25.24
C TYR A 115 -18.05 11.61 24.99
N SER A 116 -17.75 10.32 25.04
CA SER A 116 -16.47 9.81 24.54
C SER A 116 -16.50 9.81 23.02
N ARG A 117 -15.35 10.09 22.38
CA ARG A 117 -15.22 10.00 20.92
C ARG A 117 -15.52 8.59 20.41
N TRP A 118 -15.26 7.55 21.22
CA TRP A 118 -15.59 6.16 20.90
C TRP A 118 -17.09 5.95 20.68
N GLN A 119 -17.95 6.71 21.36
CA GLN A 119 -19.40 6.58 21.23
C GLN A 119 -19.94 6.99 19.85
N LEU A 120 -19.13 7.69 19.04
CA LEU A 120 -19.48 7.96 17.65
C LEU A 120 -19.59 6.67 16.82
N LEU A 121 -18.90 5.58 17.20
CA LEU A 121 -18.95 4.29 16.50
C LEU A 121 -20.36 3.67 16.51
N GLY A 122 -21.09 3.85 17.62
CA GLY A 122 -22.46 3.40 17.78
C GLY A 122 -23.53 4.39 17.28
N LEU A 123 -23.18 5.64 17.00
CA LEU A 123 -24.16 6.70 16.72
C LEU A 123 -25.03 6.41 15.49
N ARG A 124 -24.45 5.88 14.42
CA ARG A 124 -25.20 5.53 13.19
C ARG A 124 -26.28 4.49 13.47
N ASP A 125 -25.97 3.47 14.26
CA ASP A 125 -26.94 2.42 14.61
C ASP A 125 -27.99 2.95 15.56
N ALA A 126 -27.60 3.75 16.55
CA ALA A 126 -28.52 4.37 17.48
C ALA A 126 -29.55 5.25 16.75
N LEU A 127 -29.12 6.00 15.72
CA LEU A 127 -30.03 6.77 14.87
C LEU A 127 -30.95 5.88 14.02
N ARG A 128 -30.42 4.80 13.44
CA ARG A 128 -31.20 3.83 12.67
C ARG A 128 -32.28 3.17 13.53
N VAL A 129 -31.91 2.75 14.74
CA VAL A 129 -32.84 2.16 15.71
C VAL A 129 -33.90 3.17 16.15
N LEU A 130 -33.52 4.41 16.43
CA LEU A 130 -34.47 5.47 16.75
C LEU A 130 -35.49 5.69 15.61
N GLU A 131 -35.02 5.69 14.36
CA GLU A 131 -35.89 5.84 13.21
C GLU A 131 -36.81 4.61 13.03
N ASN A 132 -36.27 3.40 13.20
CA ASN A 132 -37.07 2.17 13.18
C ASN A 132 -38.16 2.18 14.24
N ARG A 133 -37.89 2.68 15.46
CA ARG A 133 -38.89 2.82 16.53
C ARG A 133 -39.99 3.83 16.18
N ARG A 134 -39.68 4.87 15.38
CA ARG A 134 -40.69 5.82 14.89
C ARG A 134 -41.61 5.18 13.85
N ILE A 135 -41.04 4.33 12.98
CA ILE A 135 -41.80 3.62 11.93
C ILE A 135 -42.62 2.46 12.54
N CYS A 136 -42.02 1.73 13.48
CA CYS A 136 -42.58 0.52 14.11
C CYS A 136 -42.59 0.68 15.64
N PRO A 137 -43.51 1.48 16.21
CA PRO A 137 -43.53 1.76 17.66
C PRO A 137 -43.81 0.54 18.55
N ASN A 138 -44.38 -0.53 17.98
CA ASN A 138 -44.69 -1.77 18.68
C ASN A 138 -43.62 -2.86 18.52
N ALA A 139 -42.48 -2.56 17.87
CA ALA A 139 -41.38 -3.50 17.77
C ALA A 139 -40.80 -3.79 19.19
N PRO A 140 -40.42 -5.05 19.48
CA PRO A 140 -39.85 -5.38 20.78
C PRO A 140 -38.56 -4.59 21.03
N THR A 141 -38.49 -3.87 22.16
CA THR A 141 -37.37 -2.98 22.48
C THR A 141 -36.15 -3.71 23.06
N GLY A 142 -36.32 -4.93 23.57
CA GLY A 142 -35.27 -5.65 24.30
C GLY A 142 -34.00 -5.90 23.50
N SER A 143 -34.11 -6.15 22.19
CA SER A 143 -32.91 -6.33 21.33
C SER A 143 -32.12 -5.04 21.15
N ASP A 144 -32.81 -3.90 21.09
CA ASP A 144 -32.19 -2.58 20.92
C ASP A 144 -31.48 -2.14 22.20
N GLU A 145 -32.11 -2.39 23.35
CA GLU A 145 -31.54 -2.09 24.68
C GLU A 145 -30.29 -2.93 24.93
N ALA A 146 -30.37 -4.25 24.70
CA ALA A 146 -29.21 -5.14 24.80
C ALA A 146 -28.07 -4.74 23.86
N PHE A 147 -28.39 -4.25 22.65
CA PHE A 147 -27.40 -3.72 21.72
C PHE A 147 -26.76 -2.43 22.25
N ALA A 148 -27.56 -1.50 22.77
CA ALA A 148 -27.08 -0.22 23.29
C ALA A 148 -26.21 -0.40 24.54
N ASP A 149 -26.57 -1.33 25.43
CA ASP A 149 -25.79 -1.65 26.63
C ASP A 149 -24.46 -2.32 26.25
N ARG A 150 -24.48 -3.27 25.31
CA ARG A 150 -23.26 -3.86 24.75
C ARG A 150 -22.33 -2.80 24.16
N ALA A 151 -22.87 -1.90 23.34
CA ALA A 151 -22.08 -0.82 22.75
C ALA A 151 -21.52 0.12 23.84
N ARG A 152 -22.28 0.39 24.91
CA ARG A 152 -21.81 1.20 26.05
C ARG A 152 -20.61 0.55 26.73
N GLU A 153 -20.69 -0.73 27.06
CA GLU A 153 -19.59 -1.50 27.65
C GLU A 153 -18.32 -1.44 26.78
N GLU A 154 -18.47 -1.64 25.47
CA GLU A 154 -17.37 -1.56 24.51
C GLU A 154 -16.74 -0.16 24.46
N HIS A 155 -17.56 0.91 24.43
CA HIS A 155 -17.05 2.29 24.44
C HIS A 155 -16.32 2.65 25.75
N LEU A 156 -16.76 2.13 26.88
CA LEU A 156 -16.10 2.30 28.18
C LEU A 156 -14.75 1.59 28.20
N ALA A 157 -14.69 0.34 27.73
CA ALA A 157 -13.45 -0.40 27.60
C ALA A 157 -12.46 0.28 26.65
N LEU A 158 -12.92 0.78 25.49
CA LEU A 158 -12.09 1.57 24.58
C LEU A 158 -11.54 2.82 25.25
N ALA A 159 -12.34 3.53 26.06
CA ALA A 159 -11.87 4.69 26.81
C ALA A 159 -10.79 4.31 27.85
N ALA A 160 -11.01 3.24 28.61
CA ALA A 160 -10.07 2.74 29.62
C ALA A 160 -8.72 2.32 29.01
N LEU A 161 -8.76 1.69 27.84
CA LEU A 161 -7.59 1.14 27.14
C LEU A 161 -6.87 2.16 26.24
N ALA A 162 -7.55 3.22 25.80
CA ALA A 162 -7.01 4.18 24.82
C ALA A 162 -5.66 4.77 25.26
N SER A 163 -5.52 5.20 26.50
CA SER A 163 -4.28 5.82 27.00
C SER A 163 -3.04 4.91 26.88
N ARG A 164 -3.23 3.58 26.85
CA ARG A 164 -2.15 2.59 26.72
C ARG A 164 -1.84 2.23 25.27
N PHE A 165 -2.87 1.90 24.49
CA PHE A 165 -2.69 1.30 23.16
C PHE A 165 -2.85 2.27 22.00
N TYR A 166 -3.70 3.30 22.12
CA TYR A 166 -3.94 4.25 21.05
C TYR A 166 -2.65 4.89 20.52
N PRO A 167 -1.72 5.38 21.36
CA PRO A 167 -0.50 6.01 20.86
C PRO A 167 0.40 5.09 20.04
N GLN A 168 0.41 3.80 20.35
CA GLN A 168 1.19 2.80 19.62
C GLN A 168 0.58 2.49 18.25
N ILE A 169 -0.75 2.66 18.12
CA ILE A 169 -1.49 2.40 16.89
C ILE A 169 -1.36 3.59 15.93
N VAL A 170 -1.54 4.82 16.43
CA VAL A 170 -1.45 6.02 15.60
C VAL A 170 -0.01 6.56 15.47
N GLY A 171 0.91 6.10 16.31
CA GLY A 171 2.30 6.59 16.34
C GLY A 171 2.43 8.02 16.88
N GLN A 172 1.47 8.47 17.69
CA GLN A 172 1.42 9.82 18.26
C GLN A 172 0.96 9.76 19.71
N VAL A 173 1.71 10.42 20.60
CA VAL A 173 1.31 10.65 21.99
C VAL A 173 0.85 12.09 22.14
N SER A 174 -0.34 12.29 22.70
CA SER A 174 -0.82 13.61 23.11
C SER A 174 -0.39 13.89 24.54
N PHE A 175 0.26 15.03 24.74
CA PHE A 175 0.67 15.50 26.07
C PHE A 175 -0.20 16.71 26.44
N PRO A 176 -1.08 16.58 27.45
CA PRO A 176 -1.82 17.72 27.96
C PRO A 176 -0.85 18.80 28.45
N SER A 177 -1.14 20.08 28.17
CA SER A 177 -0.24 21.19 28.52
C SER A 177 0.02 21.35 30.03
N PHE A 178 -0.80 20.72 30.85
CA PHE A 178 -0.74 20.76 32.31
C PHE A 178 0.02 19.58 32.93
N ALA A 179 0.36 18.56 32.16
CA ALA A 179 0.96 17.32 32.66
C ALA A 179 2.41 17.19 32.19
N ASP A 180 3.28 16.73 33.07
CA ASP A 180 4.62 16.31 32.69
C ASP A 180 4.58 15.08 31.76
N GLN A 181 5.46 15.06 30.76
CA GLN A 181 5.47 14.01 29.74
C GLN A 181 5.74 12.62 30.34
N ASP A 182 6.60 12.53 31.36
CA ASP A 182 6.99 11.26 31.95
C ASP A 182 5.88 10.71 32.85
N SER A 183 5.09 11.57 33.49
CA SER A 183 3.88 11.15 34.21
C SER A 183 2.84 10.52 33.28
N VAL A 184 2.58 11.12 32.11
CA VAL A 184 1.65 10.55 31.11
C VAL A 184 2.16 9.22 30.58
N ARG A 185 3.46 9.11 30.28
CA ARG A 185 4.06 7.86 29.80
C ARG A 185 4.04 6.75 30.85
N ARG A 186 4.35 7.07 32.11
CA ARG A 186 4.28 6.12 33.22
C ARG A 186 2.86 5.61 33.43
N ALA A 187 1.88 6.51 33.52
CA ALA A 187 0.47 6.13 33.64
C ALA A 187 0.00 5.19 32.52
N ALA A 188 0.44 5.41 31.28
CA ALA A 188 0.13 4.53 30.15
C ALA A 188 0.77 3.13 30.27
N ARG A 189 2.00 3.04 30.80
CA ARG A 189 2.79 1.79 30.88
C ARG A 189 2.54 0.97 32.14
N ASP A 190 2.37 1.63 33.28
CA ASP A 190 2.39 1.00 34.60
C ASP A 190 1.08 0.25 34.91
N LEU A 191 -0.04 0.66 34.29
CA LEU A 191 -1.33 -0.01 34.41
C LEU A 191 -1.55 -0.98 33.24
N THR A 192 -1.66 -2.27 33.57
CA THR A 192 -1.95 -3.37 32.64
C THR A 192 -3.33 -3.24 32.00
N ALA A 193 -3.55 -3.95 30.90
CA ALA A 193 -4.86 -4.07 30.25
C ALA A 193 -5.92 -4.63 31.22
N GLU A 194 -5.58 -5.67 31.99
CA GLU A 194 -6.47 -6.31 32.98
C GLU A 194 -7.00 -5.27 33.97
N ARG A 195 -6.10 -4.54 34.63
CA ARG A 195 -6.48 -3.57 35.66
C ARG A 195 -7.38 -2.44 35.13
N ARG A 196 -7.20 -2.07 33.86
CA ARG A 196 -8.04 -1.06 33.18
C ARG A 196 -9.43 -1.61 32.87
N LEU A 197 -9.52 -2.89 32.51
CA LEU A 197 -10.79 -3.55 32.21
C LEU A 197 -11.60 -3.84 33.48
N GLU A 198 -10.94 -4.18 34.60
CA GLU A 198 -11.57 -4.33 35.91
C GLU A 198 -12.37 -3.08 36.31
N VAL A 199 -11.84 -1.88 36.03
CA VAL A 199 -12.50 -0.59 36.35
C VAL A 199 -13.84 -0.44 35.62
N VAL A 200 -13.95 -0.94 34.40
CA VAL A 200 -15.18 -0.84 33.59
C VAL A 200 -16.04 -2.10 33.62
N GLY A 201 -15.55 -3.17 34.25
CA GLY A 201 -16.26 -4.45 34.37
C GLY A 201 -16.44 -5.22 33.06
N LEU A 202 -15.64 -4.95 32.02
CA LEU A 202 -15.74 -5.71 30.75
C LEU A 202 -15.02 -7.06 30.89
N PRO A 203 -15.70 -8.20 30.67
CA PRO A 203 -15.04 -9.50 30.67
C PRO A 203 -13.99 -9.61 29.56
N THR A 204 -12.79 -10.11 29.88
CA THR A 204 -11.66 -10.25 28.95
C THR A 204 -12.01 -11.09 27.72
N GLY A 205 -12.78 -12.17 27.90
CA GLY A 205 -13.25 -13.03 26.79
C GLY A 205 -14.13 -12.33 25.75
N ARG A 206 -14.53 -11.06 25.96
CA ARG A 206 -15.30 -10.27 24.99
C ARG A 206 -14.43 -9.37 24.10
N LEU A 207 -13.15 -9.18 24.41
CA LEU A 207 -12.27 -8.28 23.66
C LEU A 207 -12.13 -8.70 22.19
N ARG A 208 -11.78 -9.97 21.95
CA ARG A 208 -11.60 -10.50 20.60
C ARG A 208 -12.88 -10.48 19.76
N PRO A 209 -14.03 -11.03 20.21
CA PRO A 209 -15.28 -10.93 19.45
C PRO A 209 -15.69 -9.49 19.13
N ALA A 210 -15.48 -8.55 20.06
CA ALA A 210 -15.77 -7.13 19.82
C ALA A 210 -14.81 -6.52 18.79
N GLY A 211 -13.51 -6.85 18.86
CA GLY A 211 -12.52 -6.43 17.87
C GLY A 211 -12.83 -6.95 16.47
N GLU A 212 -13.13 -8.24 16.32
CA GLU A 212 -13.51 -8.85 15.03
C GLU A 212 -14.80 -8.23 14.48
N PHE A 213 -15.81 -8.02 15.33
CA PHE A 213 -17.05 -7.35 14.94
C PHE A 213 -16.80 -5.93 14.40
N LEU A 214 -15.91 -5.16 15.03
CA LEU A 214 -15.54 -3.83 14.55
C LEU A 214 -14.78 -3.87 13.21
N LEU A 215 -13.92 -4.86 12.97
CA LEU A 215 -13.23 -5.04 11.69
C LEU A 215 -14.21 -5.42 10.58
N ASP A 216 -15.11 -6.37 10.83
CA ASP A 216 -16.16 -6.75 9.88
C ASP A 216 -17.06 -5.57 9.55
N ARG A 217 -17.43 -4.80 10.57
CA ARG A 217 -18.22 -3.57 10.38
C ARG A 217 -17.48 -2.53 9.56
N ALA A 218 -16.19 -2.31 9.84
CA ALA A 218 -15.36 -1.38 9.09
C ALA A 218 -15.35 -1.76 7.62
N ARG A 219 -15.07 -3.03 7.32
CA ARG A 219 -15.04 -3.56 5.95
C ARG A 219 -16.37 -3.40 5.22
N ASN A 220 -17.49 -3.72 5.87
CA ASN A 220 -18.82 -3.66 5.25
C ASN A 220 -19.32 -2.22 4.99
N HIS A 221 -18.78 -1.22 5.69
CA HIS A 221 -19.20 0.17 5.55
C HIS A 221 -18.17 1.07 4.87
N ASP A 222 -16.93 0.62 4.74
CA ASP A 222 -15.84 1.40 4.16
C ASP A 222 -15.99 1.51 2.64
N PRO A 223 -16.22 2.71 2.07
CA PRO A 223 -16.21 2.89 0.62
C PRO A 223 -14.82 2.62 0.00
N LEU A 224 -13.77 2.54 0.81
CA LEU A 224 -12.39 2.27 0.42
C LEU A 224 -11.93 0.89 0.89
N ALA A 225 -12.84 -0.05 1.19
CA ALA A 225 -12.49 -1.38 1.70
C ALA A 225 -11.47 -2.12 0.80
N GLU A 226 -11.65 -2.07 -0.53
CA GLU A 226 -10.72 -2.70 -1.47
C GLU A 226 -9.35 -2.00 -1.52
N TRP A 227 -9.29 -0.72 -1.12
CA TRP A 227 -8.07 0.07 -1.05
C TRP A 227 -7.37 -0.02 0.31
N TRP A 228 -7.98 -0.70 1.28
CA TRP A 228 -7.50 -0.73 2.67
C TRP A 228 -6.06 -1.26 2.78
N ASP A 229 -5.71 -2.28 2.00
CA ASP A 229 -4.36 -2.86 1.95
C ASP A 229 -3.29 -1.82 1.64
N VAL A 230 -3.60 -0.76 0.87
CA VAL A 230 -2.68 0.36 0.61
C VAL A 230 -2.85 1.46 1.65
N ILE A 231 -4.08 1.84 2.00
CA ILE A 231 -4.38 2.94 2.94
C ILE A 231 -3.78 2.67 4.32
N ARG A 232 -3.78 1.42 4.78
CA ARG A 232 -3.21 1.03 6.08
C ARG A 232 -1.72 1.30 6.21
N HIS A 233 -0.99 1.45 5.09
CA HIS A 233 0.43 1.82 5.10
C HIS A 233 0.66 3.34 5.15
N SER A 234 -0.40 4.15 5.09
CA SER A 234 -0.32 5.58 5.39
C SER A 234 -0.04 5.80 6.88
N ASN A 235 0.54 6.95 7.22
CA ASN A 235 0.58 7.42 8.60
C ASN A 235 -0.81 7.91 9.07
N HIS A 236 -0.95 8.16 10.38
CA HIS A 236 -2.20 8.63 11.00
C HIS A 236 -2.71 9.95 10.40
N LEU A 237 -1.82 10.86 9.96
CA LEU A 237 -2.22 12.10 9.33
C LEU A 237 -2.97 11.84 8.01
N GLY A 238 -2.54 10.85 7.23
CA GLY A 238 -3.26 10.45 6.03
C GLY A 238 -4.61 9.81 6.34
N TRP A 239 -4.70 8.97 7.37
CA TRP A 239 -5.97 8.38 7.80
C TRP A 239 -7.00 9.43 8.23
N PHE A 240 -6.58 10.43 9.02
CA PHE A 240 -7.48 11.47 9.52
C PHE A 240 -7.81 12.57 8.50
N LYS A 241 -7.19 12.56 7.30
CA LYS A 241 -7.64 13.36 6.14
C LYS A 241 -8.89 12.78 5.48
N LEU A 242 -9.20 11.49 5.70
CA LEU A 242 -10.43 10.89 5.21
C LEU A 242 -11.66 11.55 5.84
N ARG A 243 -12.81 11.41 5.19
CA ARG A 243 -14.10 11.97 5.63
C ARG A 243 -15.22 10.96 5.43
N GLY A 244 -16.36 11.21 6.06
CA GLY A 244 -17.54 10.37 5.90
C GLY A 244 -17.32 8.97 6.47
N ARG A 245 -17.89 7.97 5.77
CA ARG A 245 -17.79 6.55 6.16
C ARG A 245 -16.36 6.02 6.15
N ALA A 246 -15.48 6.53 5.28
CA ALA A 246 -14.08 6.09 5.27
C ALA A 246 -13.37 6.45 6.60
N LEU A 247 -13.61 7.65 7.13
CA LEU A 247 -13.08 8.05 8.43
C LEU A 247 -13.70 7.25 9.58
N GLU A 248 -15.01 7.00 9.53
CA GLU A 248 -15.70 6.13 10.50
C GLU A 248 -15.09 4.71 10.51
N SER A 249 -14.86 4.11 9.34
CA SER A 249 -14.25 2.78 9.22
C SER A 249 -12.79 2.76 9.71
N VAL A 250 -12.01 3.82 9.50
CA VAL A 250 -10.69 3.95 10.13
C VAL A 250 -10.82 3.93 11.65
N TRP A 251 -11.74 4.70 12.23
CA TRP A 251 -11.96 4.71 13.68
C TRP A 251 -12.43 3.35 14.22
N GLN A 252 -13.23 2.61 13.46
CA GLN A 252 -13.61 1.23 13.79
C GLN A 252 -12.40 0.30 13.80
N ARG A 253 -11.49 0.41 12.82
CA ARG A 253 -10.25 -0.38 12.79
C ARG A 253 -9.26 0.00 13.90
N ILE A 254 -9.17 1.28 14.26
CA ILE A 254 -8.38 1.74 15.42
C ILE A 254 -8.97 1.16 16.71
N ALA A 255 -10.28 1.23 16.89
CA ALA A 255 -10.96 0.67 18.06
C ALA A 255 -10.75 -0.85 18.15
N ALA A 256 -10.90 -1.56 17.04
CA ALA A 256 -10.59 -2.99 16.98
C ALA A 256 -9.15 -3.28 17.39
N GLU A 257 -8.18 -2.51 16.88
CA GLU A 257 -6.77 -2.69 17.21
C GLU A 257 -6.48 -2.40 18.70
N VAL A 258 -7.18 -1.44 19.33
CA VAL A 258 -7.07 -1.21 20.79
C VAL A 258 -7.53 -2.44 21.58
N LEU A 259 -8.68 -3.04 21.22
CA LEU A 259 -9.21 -4.22 21.90
C LEU A 259 -8.34 -5.46 21.66
N LEU A 260 -7.87 -5.66 20.43
CA LEU A 260 -7.07 -6.83 20.05
C LEU A 260 -5.65 -6.76 20.65
N ARG A 261 -5.07 -5.57 20.83
CA ARG A 261 -3.80 -5.44 21.56
C ARG A 261 -3.94 -5.69 23.06
N ALA A 262 -5.07 -5.30 23.65
CA ALA A 262 -5.37 -5.65 25.03
C ALA A 262 -5.50 -7.17 25.20
N GLU A 263 -6.18 -7.83 24.26
CA GLU A 263 -6.25 -9.30 24.21
C GLU A 263 -4.86 -9.94 24.05
N GLU A 264 -3.98 -9.40 23.18
CA GLU A 264 -2.61 -9.89 23.00
C GLU A 264 -1.76 -9.77 24.27
N GLU A 265 -1.91 -8.67 25.01
CA GLU A 265 -1.24 -8.48 26.31
C GLU A 265 -1.69 -9.54 27.31
N LEU A 266 -3.00 -9.74 27.47
CA LEU A 266 -3.56 -10.75 28.36
C LEU A 266 -3.18 -12.17 27.95
N ALA A 267 -3.20 -12.45 26.64
CA ALA A 267 -2.78 -13.73 26.07
C ALA A 267 -1.29 -14.02 26.30
N SER A 268 -0.45 -12.98 26.31
CA SER A 268 0.99 -13.15 26.58
C SER A 268 1.26 -13.58 28.03
N GLU A 269 0.36 -13.25 28.95
CA GLU A 269 0.42 -13.64 30.36
C GLU A 269 -0.17 -15.04 30.59
N THR A 270 -1.20 -15.43 29.83
CA THR A 270 -1.88 -16.74 29.98
C THR A 270 -1.35 -17.85 29.08
N GLY A 271 -0.63 -17.50 27.99
CA GLY A 271 -0.05 -18.45 27.04
C GLY A 271 -0.94 -18.82 25.84
N ASP A 272 -2.10 -18.18 25.65
CA ASP A 272 -3.06 -18.49 24.57
C ASP A 272 -3.06 -17.41 23.45
N PRO A 273 -2.16 -17.48 22.46
CA PRO A 273 -2.04 -16.44 21.45
C PRO A 273 -3.27 -16.32 20.54
N ILE A 274 -3.51 -15.11 20.03
CA ILE A 274 -4.53 -14.88 18.99
C ILE A 274 -4.16 -15.71 17.74
N PRO A 275 -5.13 -16.39 17.09
CA PRO A 275 -4.89 -17.10 15.85
C PRO A 275 -4.23 -16.20 14.80
N SER A 276 -3.24 -16.75 14.10
CA SER A 276 -2.61 -16.05 12.99
C SER A 276 -3.63 -15.79 11.87
N ALA A 277 -3.68 -14.54 11.38
CA ALA A 277 -4.52 -14.17 10.24
C ALA A 277 -4.03 -14.75 8.90
N ASN A 278 -2.90 -15.48 8.89
CA ASN A 278 -2.27 -16.04 7.69
C ASN A 278 -2.89 -17.39 7.22
N GLY A 279 -4.05 -17.78 7.76
CA GLY A 279 -4.70 -19.05 7.43
C GLY A 279 -5.22 -19.12 5.98
N PRO A 280 -5.06 -20.25 5.26
CA PRO A 280 -5.37 -20.36 3.83
C PRO A 280 -6.87 -20.46 3.48
N ARG A 281 -7.81 -20.19 4.40
CA ARG A 281 -9.25 -20.36 4.15
C ARG A 281 -10.08 -19.25 4.80
N LEU A 282 -10.86 -18.56 3.95
CA LEU A 282 -11.68 -17.38 4.23
C LEU A 282 -10.88 -16.16 4.72
N ARG A 283 -11.12 -15.00 4.07
CA ARG A 283 -10.56 -13.70 4.48
C ARG A 283 -11.12 -13.39 5.89
N GLN A 284 -10.36 -13.70 6.93
CA GLN A 284 -10.75 -13.51 8.33
C GLN A 284 -10.81 -12.02 8.67
N ALA A 285 -11.71 -11.61 9.58
CA ALA A 285 -11.80 -10.23 10.07
C ALA A 285 -10.42 -9.67 10.48
N LEU A 286 -9.57 -10.52 11.07
CA LEU A 286 -8.22 -10.19 11.51
C LEU A 286 -7.26 -9.73 10.40
N THR A 287 -7.57 -10.01 9.12
CA THR A 287 -6.76 -9.53 7.99
C THR A 287 -6.88 -8.01 7.78
N ASP A 288 -7.98 -7.41 8.24
CA ASP A 288 -8.27 -5.97 8.14
C ASP A 288 -7.63 -5.14 9.27
N ARG A 289 -6.94 -5.78 10.23
CA ARG A 289 -6.26 -5.09 11.33
C ARG A 289 -5.24 -4.06 10.82
N ILE A 290 -5.12 -2.94 11.54
CA ILE A 290 -4.10 -1.91 11.29
C ILE A 290 -2.71 -2.47 11.61
N GLY A 291 -2.58 -3.13 12.77
CA GLY A 291 -1.31 -3.68 13.23
C GLY A 291 -0.92 -4.99 12.55
N HIS A 292 -1.80 -5.59 11.73
CA HIS A 292 -1.44 -6.79 10.99
C HIS A 292 -0.39 -6.44 9.96
N THR A 293 0.85 -6.80 10.25
CA THR A 293 1.90 -6.92 9.24
C THR A 293 1.47 -8.06 8.31
N SER A 294 0.74 -7.73 7.25
CA SER A 294 0.57 -8.68 6.16
C SER A 294 1.98 -9.08 5.75
N PRO A 295 2.27 -10.39 5.55
CA PRO A 295 3.57 -10.87 5.10
C PRO A 295 4.07 -10.23 3.79
N SER A 296 3.23 -9.42 3.14
CA SER A 296 3.39 -8.89 1.81
C SER A 296 3.82 -7.40 1.73
N GLY A 297 3.69 -6.62 2.80
CA GLY A 297 4.16 -5.21 2.80
C GLY A 297 3.48 -4.27 1.78
N LEU A 298 3.88 -2.99 1.77
CA LEU A 298 3.32 -1.98 0.85
C LEU A 298 3.59 -2.31 -0.63
N PRO A 299 4.78 -2.77 -1.05
CA PRO A 299 5.04 -3.05 -2.45
C PRO A 299 4.09 -4.11 -3.05
N VAL A 300 3.72 -5.15 -2.28
CA VAL A 300 2.76 -6.15 -2.77
C VAL A 300 1.36 -5.57 -2.85
N ALA A 301 0.95 -4.75 -1.87
CA ALA A 301 -0.34 -4.06 -1.90
C ALA A 301 -0.44 -3.16 -3.15
N LEU A 302 0.61 -2.41 -3.47
CA LEU A 302 0.67 -1.61 -4.70
C LEU A 302 0.66 -2.48 -5.96
N THR A 303 1.38 -3.61 -5.96
CA THR A 303 1.42 -4.54 -7.10
C THR A 303 0.06 -5.15 -7.39
N ARG A 304 -0.69 -5.59 -6.36
CA ARG A 304 -2.05 -6.12 -6.49
C ARG A 304 -3.04 -5.13 -7.09
N MET A 305 -2.80 -3.83 -6.88
CA MET A 305 -3.63 -2.75 -7.45
C MET A 305 -3.08 -2.21 -8.78
N ALA A 306 -2.04 -2.83 -9.35
CA ALA A 306 -1.33 -2.35 -10.53
C ALA A 306 -0.76 -0.91 -10.37
N LEU A 307 -0.44 -0.51 -9.14
CA LEU A 307 0.14 0.79 -8.77
C LEU A 307 1.63 0.70 -8.41
N SER A 308 2.28 -0.44 -8.63
CA SER A 308 3.71 -0.59 -8.35
C SER A 308 4.52 0.46 -9.14
N PRO A 309 5.38 1.24 -8.47
CA PRO A 309 6.19 2.28 -9.11
C PRO A 309 7.40 1.70 -9.88
N GLN A 310 7.63 0.40 -9.79
CA GLN A 310 8.74 -0.25 -10.50
C GLN A 310 8.47 -0.29 -12.01
N PRO A 311 9.48 -0.02 -12.85
CA PRO A 311 9.34 -0.23 -14.28
C PRO A 311 9.01 -1.71 -14.54
N ARG A 312 8.29 -1.98 -15.62
CA ARG A 312 8.04 -3.36 -16.07
C ARG A 312 9.20 -3.90 -16.89
N VAL A 313 9.94 -3.00 -17.54
CA VAL A 313 11.12 -3.32 -18.35
C VAL A 313 12.20 -2.26 -18.11
N VAL A 314 13.43 -2.71 -17.88
CA VAL A 314 14.65 -1.91 -18.03
C VAL A 314 15.23 -2.27 -19.39
N LEU A 315 15.23 -1.30 -20.31
CA LEU A 315 15.76 -1.49 -21.66
C LEU A 315 17.09 -0.75 -21.78
N VAL A 316 18.15 -1.53 -21.98
CA VAL A 316 19.53 -1.07 -22.17
C VAL A 316 19.80 -0.96 -23.66
N LEU A 317 20.29 0.20 -24.08
CA LEU A 317 20.60 0.55 -25.47
C LEU A 317 22.03 1.06 -25.54
N GLU A 318 22.72 0.82 -26.65
CA GLU A 318 24.14 1.13 -26.80
C GLU A 318 24.39 2.62 -27.06
N GLY A 319 23.55 3.25 -27.89
CA GLY A 319 23.81 4.59 -28.42
C GLY A 319 22.71 5.63 -28.20
N ASP A 320 23.10 6.91 -28.29
CA ASP A 320 22.19 8.06 -28.17
C ASP A 320 21.08 8.07 -29.25
N VAL A 321 21.40 7.58 -30.46
CA VAL A 321 20.45 7.49 -31.58
C VAL A 321 19.33 6.49 -31.26
N GLU A 322 19.69 5.31 -30.75
CA GLU A 322 18.76 4.27 -30.34
C GLU A 322 17.86 4.77 -29.22
N MET A 323 18.48 5.37 -28.20
CA MET A 323 17.76 5.98 -27.08
C MET A 323 16.72 6.99 -27.56
N PHE A 324 17.10 7.86 -28.50
CA PHE A 324 16.20 8.88 -29.04
C PHE A 324 15.02 8.26 -29.79
N HIS A 325 15.26 7.33 -30.72
CA HIS A 325 14.19 6.68 -31.47
C HIS A 325 13.30 5.82 -30.59
N VAL A 326 13.88 4.93 -29.77
CA VAL A 326 13.12 4.03 -28.90
C VAL A 326 12.29 4.83 -27.91
N ARG A 327 12.82 5.92 -27.34
CA ARG A 327 12.04 6.81 -26.47
C ARG A 327 10.83 7.38 -27.20
N ALA A 328 11.05 7.95 -28.38
CA ALA A 328 9.97 8.56 -29.17
C ALA A 328 8.90 7.53 -29.56
N ILE A 329 9.31 6.31 -29.93
CA ILE A 329 8.40 5.20 -30.24
C ILE A 329 7.60 4.81 -28.98
N LEU A 330 8.26 4.59 -27.84
CA LEU A 330 7.60 4.20 -26.58
C LEU A 330 6.62 5.25 -26.08
N ASP A 331 6.96 6.53 -26.23
CA ASP A 331 6.07 7.64 -25.88
C ASP A 331 4.86 7.68 -26.83
N ALA A 332 5.05 7.41 -28.13
CA ALA A 332 3.95 7.33 -29.11
C ALA A 332 2.95 6.19 -28.84
N ILE A 333 3.38 5.13 -28.17
CA ILE A 333 2.52 4.00 -27.76
C ILE A 333 2.18 3.99 -26.26
N GLU A 334 2.40 5.12 -25.56
CA GLU A 334 2.08 5.33 -24.14
C GLU A 334 2.78 4.37 -23.13
N LEU A 335 3.90 3.77 -23.53
CA LEU A 335 4.69 2.87 -22.66
C LEU A 335 5.87 3.54 -21.95
N GLY A 336 6.15 4.81 -22.25
CA GLY A 336 7.32 5.54 -21.73
C GLY A 336 7.42 5.67 -20.20
N HIS A 337 6.30 5.49 -19.47
CA HIS A 337 6.27 5.48 -18.00
C HIS A 337 6.46 4.07 -17.39
N ARG A 338 6.38 3.01 -18.20
CA ARG A 338 6.53 1.61 -17.79
C ARG A 338 7.90 1.02 -18.14
N VAL A 339 8.61 1.66 -19.06
CA VAL A 339 9.94 1.24 -19.52
C VAL A 339 10.98 2.26 -19.06
N ARG A 340 12.02 1.77 -18.38
CA ARG A 340 13.19 2.58 -18.02
C ARG A 340 14.28 2.37 -19.06
N LEU A 341 14.60 3.42 -19.81
CA LEU A 341 15.73 3.40 -20.74
C LEU A 341 17.03 3.67 -20.00
N VAL A 342 18.08 2.91 -20.34
CA VAL A 342 19.43 3.09 -19.82
C VAL A 342 20.40 3.12 -20.99
N ASN A 343 21.22 4.16 -21.06
CA ASN A 343 22.34 4.21 -22.00
C ASN A 343 23.48 3.36 -21.45
N GLN A 344 23.91 2.35 -22.21
CA GLN A 344 25.10 1.57 -21.87
C GLN A 344 26.38 2.37 -22.11
N GLY A 345 26.36 3.32 -23.05
CA GLY A 345 27.48 4.17 -23.39
C GLY A 345 28.45 3.47 -24.35
N THR A 346 29.23 2.52 -23.86
CA THR A 346 30.19 1.76 -24.67
C THR A 346 29.97 0.26 -24.58
N SER A 347 30.38 -0.48 -25.61
CA SER A 347 30.32 -1.95 -25.63
C SER A 347 31.18 -2.62 -24.55
N SER A 348 32.10 -1.89 -23.90
CA SER A 348 32.88 -2.37 -22.75
C SER A 348 32.14 -2.27 -21.41
N ASP A 349 31.06 -1.50 -21.32
CA ASP A 349 30.30 -1.35 -20.09
C ASP A 349 29.38 -2.57 -19.88
N SER A 350 29.47 -3.23 -18.74
CA SER A 350 28.74 -4.48 -18.49
C SER A 350 27.35 -4.21 -17.88
N PRO A 351 26.24 -4.71 -18.46
CA PRO A 351 24.89 -4.57 -17.89
C PRO A 351 24.66 -5.44 -16.64
N THR A 352 25.71 -6.06 -16.10
CA THR A 352 25.64 -7.02 -14.98
C THR A 352 25.05 -6.43 -13.70
N GLU A 353 25.33 -5.15 -13.39
CA GLU A 353 24.75 -4.50 -12.21
C GLU A 353 23.23 -4.32 -12.34
N LEU A 354 22.73 -4.12 -13.56
CA LEU A 354 21.30 -4.01 -13.84
C LEU A 354 20.58 -5.35 -13.67
N ALA A 355 21.25 -6.47 -13.95
CA ALA A 355 20.70 -7.80 -13.68
C ALA A 355 20.39 -7.99 -12.18
N SER A 356 21.27 -7.51 -11.29
CA SER A 356 21.02 -7.52 -9.85
C SER A 356 19.87 -6.60 -9.45
N PHE A 357 19.72 -5.46 -10.14
CA PHE A 357 18.62 -4.51 -9.89
C PHE A 357 17.25 -5.07 -10.26
N VAL A 358 17.15 -5.79 -11.39
CA VAL A 358 15.87 -6.36 -11.88
C VAL A 358 15.50 -7.69 -11.22
N ALA A 359 16.42 -8.30 -10.48
CA ALA A 359 16.19 -9.57 -9.79
C ALA A 359 14.94 -9.46 -8.88
N PRO A 360 13.97 -10.39 -9.01
CA PRO A 360 12.77 -10.35 -8.19
C PRO A 360 13.08 -10.34 -6.71
N ARG A 361 12.47 -9.40 -5.99
CA ARG A 361 12.55 -9.34 -4.53
C ARG A 361 11.46 -10.21 -3.93
N LEU A 362 11.83 -11.07 -3.01
CA LEU A 362 10.89 -11.94 -2.33
C LEU A 362 10.35 -11.25 -1.08
N ALA A 363 9.05 -11.31 -0.90
CA ALA A 363 8.43 -11.07 0.40
C ALA A 363 8.59 -12.34 1.27
N GLN A 364 7.59 -12.70 2.06
CA GLN A 364 7.61 -13.92 2.86
C GLN A 364 7.20 -15.17 2.04
N ALA A 365 7.83 -16.31 2.32
CA ALA A 365 7.43 -17.59 1.75
C ALA A 365 6.05 -18.03 2.27
N ASN A 366 5.14 -18.41 1.37
CA ASN A 366 3.84 -19.00 1.69
C ASN A 366 3.85 -20.48 1.29
N GLY A 367 4.28 -21.34 2.22
CA GLY A 367 4.44 -22.77 1.95
C GLY A 367 5.50 -23.01 0.88
N ARG A 368 5.09 -23.57 -0.27
CA ARG A 368 5.98 -23.92 -1.39
C ARG A 368 6.21 -22.79 -2.40
N ARG A 369 5.57 -21.64 -2.23
CA ARG A 369 5.72 -20.49 -3.15
C ARG A 369 6.20 -19.25 -2.43
N ALA A 370 7.21 -18.60 -2.98
CA ALA A 370 7.66 -17.28 -2.55
C ALA A 370 6.82 -16.22 -3.27
N ILE A 371 6.23 -15.31 -2.50
CA ILE A 371 5.48 -14.18 -3.05
C ILE A 371 6.51 -13.12 -3.44
N ILE A 372 6.43 -12.59 -4.65
CA ILE A 372 7.30 -11.48 -5.08
C ILE A 372 6.77 -10.19 -4.44
N GLU A 373 7.67 -9.42 -3.83
CA GLU A 373 7.38 -8.17 -3.14
C GLU A 373 6.88 -7.08 -4.10
N GLY A 374 7.41 -7.04 -5.32
CA GLY A 374 7.04 -6.08 -6.36
C GLY A 374 6.49 -6.72 -7.63
N ALA A 375 6.15 -5.88 -8.60
CA ALA A 375 5.90 -6.34 -9.95
C ALA A 375 7.25 -6.75 -10.57
N PRO A 376 7.34 -7.88 -11.29
CA PRO A 376 8.59 -8.26 -11.92
C PRO A 376 9.03 -7.19 -12.92
N THR A 377 10.34 -7.04 -13.03
CA THR A 377 10.98 -6.16 -14.00
C THR A 377 11.84 -7.04 -14.91
N SER A 378 11.63 -6.96 -16.22
CA SER A 378 12.52 -7.62 -17.18
C SER A 378 13.69 -6.71 -17.54
N LEU A 379 14.87 -7.28 -17.73
CA LEU A 379 16.02 -6.65 -18.34
C LEU A 379 16.07 -7.04 -19.81
N VAL A 380 15.97 -6.05 -20.69
CA VAL A 380 16.17 -6.22 -22.12
C VAL A 380 17.42 -5.45 -22.51
N VAL A 381 18.36 -6.09 -23.18
CA VAL A 381 19.58 -5.46 -23.69
C VAL A 381 19.54 -5.54 -25.21
N ALA A 382 19.58 -4.41 -25.91
CA ALA A 382 19.70 -4.37 -27.37
C ALA A 382 20.98 -3.64 -27.76
N MET A 383 21.79 -4.27 -28.60
CA MET A 383 23.13 -3.79 -28.98
C MET A 383 23.46 -4.06 -30.44
N ASP A 384 24.45 -3.34 -30.98
CA ASP A 384 25.03 -3.67 -32.28
C ASP A 384 25.79 -5.00 -32.22
N ASN A 385 25.81 -5.73 -33.33
CA ASN A 385 26.56 -6.98 -33.44
C ASN A 385 28.03 -6.70 -33.80
N GLU A 386 28.79 -6.15 -32.84
CA GLU A 386 30.18 -5.73 -33.01
C GLU A 386 31.14 -6.35 -31.98
N GLY A 387 32.43 -6.34 -32.30
CA GLY A 387 33.51 -6.77 -31.40
C GLY A 387 33.38 -8.23 -30.95
N GLU A 388 33.49 -8.48 -29.63
CA GLU A 388 33.46 -9.83 -29.07
C GLU A 388 32.19 -10.60 -29.39
N PHE A 389 31.04 -9.92 -29.54
CA PHE A 389 29.75 -10.52 -29.88
C PHE A 389 29.72 -11.10 -31.30
N ARG A 390 30.47 -10.48 -32.22
CA ARG A 390 30.58 -10.89 -33.61
C ARG A 390 31.73 -11.89 -33.81
N GLU A 391 32.86 -11.67 -33.15
CA GLU A 391 34.11 -12.39 -33.42
C GLU A 391 34.27 -13.68 -32.62
N SER A 392 33.62 -13.82 -31.46
CA SER A 392 33.75 -15.01 -30.63
C SER A 392 32.48 -15.86 -30.62
N ASN A 393 32.60 -17.10 -31.12
CA ASN A 393 31.55 -18.10 -31.02
C ASN A 393 31.14 -18.24 -29.53
N GLY A 394 29.93 -17.81 -29.20
CA GLY A 394 29.35 -17.91 -27.86
C GLY A 394 29.62 -16.74 -26.91
N ALA A 395 30.16 -15.57 -27.31
CA ALA A 395 30.14 -14.38 -26.44
C ALA A 395 28.73 -13.92 -26.06
N PHE A 396 27.82 -13.98 -27.04
CA PHE A 396 26.40 -13.72 -26.82
C PHE A 396 25.83 -14.64 -25.74
N ASP A 397 25.98 -15.96 -25.92
CA ASP A 397 25.51 -16.97 -24.98
C ASP A 397 26.17 -16.82 -23.60
N ARG A 398 27.46 -16.48 -23.55
CA ARG A 398 28.17 -16.19 -22.29
C ARG A 398 27.59 -14.97 -21.58
N THR A 399 27.30 -13.89 -22.31
CA THR A 399 26.71 -12.67 -21.73
C THR A 399 25.31 -12.96 -21.18
N VAL A 400 24.45 -13.62 -21.97
CA VAL A 400 23.11 -14.04 -21.53
C VAL A 400 23.21 -14.93 -20.29
N SER A 401 24.09 -15.95 -20.32
CA SER A 401 24.30 -16.86 -19.21
C SER A 401 24.78 -16.14 -17.95
N ASN A 402 25.70 -15.18 -18.09
CA ASN A 402 26.21 -14.39 -16.97
C ASN A 402 25.11 -13.52 -16.33
N LEU A 403 24.30 -12.83 -17.14
CA LEU A 403 23.19 -12.02 -16.64
C LEU A 403 22.13 -12.88 -15.94
N ARG A 404 21.76 -14.02 -16.54
CA ARG A 404 20.82 -14.98 -15.94
C ARG A 404 21.36 -15.58 -14.65
N GLN A 405 22.63 -15.95 -14.62
CA GLN A 405 23.27 -16.47 -13.42
C GLN A 405 23.25 -15.44 -12.29
N LYS A 406 23.43 -14.15 -12.60
CA LYS A 406 23.35 -13.09 -11.59
C LYS A 406 21.94 -12.93 -11.01
N VAL A 407 20.91 -12.98 -11.85
CA VAL A 407 19.51 -12.99 -11.37
C VAL A 407 19.27 -14.22 -10.49
N ARG A 408 19.72 -15.40 -10.92
CA ARG A 408 19.63 -16.64 -10.15
C ARG A 408 20.31 -16.54 -8.80
N ASP A 409 21.56 -16.08 -8.75
CA ASP A 409 22.32 -15.90 -7.51
C ASP A 409 21.59 -14.97 -6.53
N GLN A 410 21.00 -13.88 -7.02
CA GLN A 410 20.23 -12.95 -6.19
C GLN A 410 18.93 -13.56 -5.65
N VAL A 411 18.20 -14.35 -6.46
CA VAL A 411 16.97 -15.02 -6.04
C VAL A 411 17.28 -16.15 -5.05
N SER A 412 18.33 -16.93 -5.32
CA SER A 412 18.79 -17.99 -4.42
C SER A 412 19.34 -17.46 -3.10
N GLY A 413 20.02 -16.31 -3.11
CA GLY A 413 20.41 -15.60 -1.88
C GLY A 413 19.23 -15.18 -0.99
N GLN A 414 18.02 -15.09 -1.56
CA GLN A 414 16.76 -14.81 -0.84
C GLN A 414 15.97 -16.10 -0.49
N GLY A 415 16.48 -17.29 -0.82
CA GLY A 415 15.88 -18.57 -0.45
C GLY A 415 14.84 -19.12 -1.43
N ALA A 416 14.80 -18.68 -2.69
CA ALA A 416 13.97 -19.27 -3.73
C ALA A 416 14.78 -19.78 -4.94
N ALA A 417 14.09 -20.48 -5.82
CA ALA A 417 14.61 -20.89 -7.12
C ALA A 417 13.85 -20.17 -8.24
N VAL A 418 14.55 -19.92 -9.35
CA VAL A 418 13.99 -19.38 -10.58
C VAL A 418 14.24 -20.39 -11.70
N SER A 419 13.19 -20.74 -12.45
CA SER A 419 13.28 -21.67 -13.58
C SER A 419 13.95 -21.01 -14.80
N GLU A 420 14.37 -21.82 -15.78
CA GLU A 420 14.88 -21.27 -17.05
C GLU A 420 13.81 -20.49 -17.80
N GLU A 421 12.55 -20.96 -17.80
CA GLU A 421 11.42 -20.26 -18.43
C GLU A 421 11.16 -18.89 -17.77
N GLU A 422 11.27 -18.81 -16.43
CA GLU A 422 11.18 -17.55 -15.71
C GLU A 422 12.37 -16.63 -16.04
N LEU A 423 13.58 -17.17 -16.16
CA LEU A 423 14.76 -16.41 -16.57
C LEU A 423 14.68 -15.91 -18.02
N ASP A 424 14.08 -16.68 -18.93
CA ASP A 424 13.80 -16.25 -20.31
C ASP A 424 12.89 -15.02 -20.32
N SER A 425 11.92 -14.94 -19.40
CA SER A 425 11.03 -13.78 -19.28
C SER A 425 11.70 -12.57 -18.59
N LEU A 426 12.70 -12.81 -17.74
CA LEU A 426 13.36 -11.77 -16.95
C LEU A 426 14.58 -11.16 -17.63
N VAL A 427 15.29 -11.91 -18.47
CA VAL A 427 16.51 -11.45 -19.15
C VAL A 427 16.48 -11.84 -20.63
N ASP A 428 16.40 -10.82 -21.47
CA ASP A 428 16.44 -10.94 -22.93
C ASP A 428 17.58 -10.08 -23.49
N VAL A 429 18.36 -10.65 -24.40
CA VAL A 429 19.46 -9.94 -25.08
C VAL A 429 19.20 -10.05 -26.58
N ARG A 430 19.23 -8.91 -27.26
CA ARG A 430 18.93 -8.79 -28.68
C ARG A 430 20.08 -8.07 -29.39
N THR A 431 20.24 -8.42 -30.66
CA THR A 431 21.10 -7.68 -31.57
C THR A 431 20.25 -7.12 -32.71
N TRP A 432 20.73 -6.05 -33.33
CA TRP A 432 20.07 -5.47 -34.51
C TRP A 432 20.23 -6.30 -35.80
N GLY A 433 20.92 -7.45 -35.72
CA GLY A 433 21.21 -8.34 -36.85
C GLY A 433 22.70 -8.35 -37.19
N GLU A 434 23.03 -8.50 -38.47
CA GLU A 434 24.42 -8.45 -38.97
C GLU A 434 24.90 -7.01 -39.22
N GLN A 435 23.97 -6.05 -39.23
CA GLN A 435 24.22 -4.66 -39.57
C GLN A 435 24.06 -3.76 -38.35
N LYS A 436 24.72 -2.60 -38.40
CA LYS A 436 24.55 -1.54 -37.40
C LYS A 436 23.14 -0.99 -37.40
N TYR A 437 22.76 -0.39 -36.27
CA TYR A 437 21.43 0.17 -36.04
C TYR A 437 20.81 0.92 -37.24
N GLU A 438 21.50 1.89 -37.85
CA GLU A 438 20.91 2.69 -38.92
C GLU A 438 20.62 1.86 -40.18
N LEU A 439 21.52 0.95 -40.56
CA LEU A 439 21.35 0.11 -41.75
C LEU A 439 20.33 -1.01 -41.51
N ALA A 440 20.24 -1.51 -40.29
CA ALA A 440 19.30 -2.56 -39.91
C ALA A 440 17.84 -2.08 -39.90
N ASN A 441 17.61 -0.79 -39.58
CA ASN A 441 16.26 -0.27 -39.36
C ASN A 441 15.68 0.55 -40.51
N PHE A 442 16.53 1.01 -41.43
CA PHE A 442 16.14 1.91 -42.52
C PHE A 442 16.58 1.38 -43.88
N SER A 443 15.74 1.62 -44.89
CA SER A 443 16.11 1.32 -46.28
C SER A 443 17.15 2.32 -46.78
N ASP A 444 17.85 1.96 -47.86
CA ASP A 444 18.84 2.86 -48.45
C ASP A 444 18.18 4.14 -48.99
N GLU A 445 16.93 4.07 -49.45
CA GLU A 445 16.14 5.24 -49.85
C GLU A 445 15.81 6.16 -48.68
N GLU A 446 15.39 5.61 -47.54
CA GLU A 446 15.06 6.39 -46.35
C GLU A 446 16.31 7.08 -45.79
N LEU A 447 17.42 6.35 -45.73
CA LEU A 447 18.71 6.89 -45.31
C LEU A 447 19.21 7.97 -46.27
N ALA A 448 19.08 7.77 -47.58
CA ALA A 448 19.46 8.76 -48.57
C ALA A 448 18.63 10.05 -48.43
N VAL A 449 17.31 9.94 -48.23
CA VAL A 449 16.43 11.10 -48.00
C VAL A 449 16.82 11.83 -46.71
N GLY A 450 17.02 11.12 -45.61
CA GLY A 450 17.46 11.70 -44.34
C GLY A 450 18.81 12.41 -44.45
N LEU A 451 19.79 11.74 -45.06
CA LEU A 451 21.14 12.29 -45.28
C LEU A 451 21.11 13.52 -46.18
N ALA A 452 20.32 13.51 -47.27
CA ALA A 452 20.18 14.67 -48.16
C ALA A 452 19.62 15.88 -47.41
N ARG A 453 18.59 15.71 -46.57
CA ARG A 453 18.02 16.79 -45.75
C ARG A 453 19.00 17.37 -44.74
N VAL A 454 19.74 16.51 -44.04
CA VAL A 454 20.78 16.99 -43.12
C VAL A 454 21.91 17.69 -43.88
N GLY A 455 22.29 17.18 -45.05
CA GLY A 455 23.31 17.78 -45.93
C GLY A 455 22.92 19.17 -46.44
N LEU A 456 21.68 19.33 -46.91
CA LEU A 456 21.12 20.63 -47.35
C LEU A 456 21.10 21.67 -46.23
N THR A 457 20.93 21.23 -44.98
CA THR A 457 20.98 22.12 -43.81
C THR A 457 22.39 22.66 -43.54
N HIS A 458 23.44 22.03 -44.10
CA HIS A 458 24.85 22.35 -43.87
C HIS A 458 25.59 22.90 -45.12
N GLY A 459 24.93 23.03 -46.29
CA GLY A 459 25.57 23.51 -47.53
C GLY A 459 24.61 23.79 -48.70
N ASP A 460 24.96 24.79 -49.52
CA ASP A 460 24.08 25.60 -50.37
C ASP A 460 23.98 25.13 -51.85
N SER A 461 23.61 23.88 -52.12
CA SER A 461 23.32 23.48 -53.51
C SER A 461 22.11 22.56 -53.61
N ALA A 462 20.95 23.20 -53.71
CA ALA A 462 19.67 22.57 -54.06
C ALA A 462 19.58 22.11 -55.53
N GLU A 463 20.57 22.40 -56.38
CA GLU A 463 20.42 22.26 -57.84
C GLU A 463 20.55 20.82 -58.38
N ARG A 464 20.80 19.79 -57.55
CA ARG A 464 20.88 18.39 -58.01
C ARG A 464 20.40 17.36 -56.98
N GLU A 465 19.15 17.47 -56.54
CA GLU A 465 18.57 16.56 -55.54
C GLU A 465 18.50 15.09 -56.03
N GLU A 466 18.16 14.85 -57.31
CA GLU A 466 18.11 13.50 -57.89
C GLU A 466 19.50 12.88 -58.03
N ASP A 467 20.47 13.58 -58.62
CA ASP A 467 21.85 13.07 -58.76
C ASP A 467 22.49 12.80 -57.38
N LEU A 468 22.18 13.64 -56.38
CA LEU A 468 22.66 13.45 -55.01
C LEU A 468 22.06 12.20 -54.36
N ARG A 469 20.77 11.95 -54.59
CA ARG A 469 20.08 10.78 -54.05
C ARG A 469 20.67 9.49 -54.62
N GLU A 470 20.87 9.40 -55.94
CA GLU A 470 21.49 8.22 -56.57
C GLU A 470 22.90 7.96 -56.05
N LEU A 471 23.69 9.03 -55.87
CA LEU A 471 25.03 8.94 -55.29
C LEU A 471 25.00 8.42 -53.84
N LEU A 472 24.08 8.94 -53.00
CA LEU A 472 23.93 8.49 -51.61
C LEU A 472 23.50 7.03 -51.52
N ILE A 473 22.56 6.59 -52.37
CA ILE A 473 22.14 5.19 -52.44
C ILE A 473 23.34 4.30 -52.79
N SER A 474 24.12 4.65 -53.82
CA SER A 474 25.32 3.88 -54.18
C SER A 474 26.35 3.80 -53.05
N HIS A 475 26.53 4.88 -52.28
CA HIS A 475 27.39 4.86 -51.11
C HIS A 475 26.83 4.02 -49.94
N LEU A 476 25.51 4.04 -49.72
CA LEU A 476 24.84 3.23 -48.72
C LEU A 476 24.92 1.73 -49.06
N GLU A 477 24.68 1.37 -50.32
CA GLU A 477 24.86 0.00 -50.81
C GLU A 477 26.31 -0.47 -50.58
N HIS A 478 27.29 0.38 -50.88
CA HIS A 478 28.69 0.06 -50.62
C HIS A 478 28.97 -0.17 -49.12
N VAL A 479 28.43 0.69 -48.26
CA VAL A 479 28.58 0.59 -46.81
C VAL A 479 27.90 -0.68 -46.29
N ARG A 480 26.70 -1.01 -46.77
CA ARG A 480 25.94 -2.21 -46.42
C ARG A 480 26.67 -3.48 -46.84
N ASN A 481 27.15 -3.55 -48.08
CA ASN A 481 27.92 -4.68 -48.63
C ASN A 481 29.27 -4.91 -47.93
N ARG A 482 29.81 -3.87 -47.29
CA ARG A 482 31.07 -3.93 -46.54
C ARG A 482 30.85 -3.94 -45.02
N GLU A 483 29.60 -3.93 -44.59
CA GLU A 483 29.19 -3.91 -43.18
C GLU A 483 29.87 -2.78 -42.39
N LEU A 484 29.97 -1.61 -43.01
CA LEU A 484 30.58 -0.41 -42.44
C LEU A 484 29.54 0.45 -41.71
N ASP A 485 30.01 1.40 -40.90
CA ASP A 485 29.14 2.41 -40.28
C ASP A 485 28.62 3.41 -41.33
N VAL A 486 27.36 3.87 -41.19
CA VAL A 486 26.79 4.94 -42.02
C VAL A 486 27.65 6.21 -41.99
N LYS A 487 28.46 6.39 -40.95
CA LYS A 487 29.50 7.41 -40.85
C LYS A 487 30.45 7.49 -42.03
N VAL A 488 30.75 6.36 -42.66
CA VAL A 488 31.62 6.32 -43.84
C VAL A 488 31.00 7.09 -45.01
N VAL A 489 29.66 7.11 -45.14
CA VAL A 489 28.97 7.85 -46.22
C VAL A 489 29.24 9.34 -46.09
N TYR A 490 28.94 9.94 -44.94
CA TYR A 490 29.11 11.39 -44.79
C TYR A 490 30.58 11.82 -44.65
N GLN A 491 31.48 10.94 -44.19
CA GLN A 491 32.92 11.18 -44.28
C GLN A 491 33.41 11.28 -45.73
N ARG A 492 32.92 10.40 -46.63
CA ARG A 492 33.24 10.46 -48.06
C ARG A 492 32.70 11.71 -48.72
N MET A 493 31.50 12.14 -48.31
CA MET A 493 30.88 13.39 -48.78
C MET A 493 31.51 14.65 -48.17
N GLN A 494 32.40 14.51 -47.18
CA GLN A 494 32.99 15.60 -46.41
C GLN A 494 31.94 16.49 -45.72
N TRP A 495 30.80 15.93 -45.34
CA TRP A 495 29.73 16.66 -44.68
C TRP A 495 29.90 16.65 -43.16
N PRO A 496 29.70 17.79 -42.47
CA PRO A 496 29.76 17.87 -41.01
C PRO A 496 28.48 17.35 -40.33
N VAL A 497 28.03 16.15 -40.71
CA VAL A 497 26.80 15.53 -40.18
C VAL A 497 27.03 14.97 -38.77
N ARG A 498 26.18 15.36 -37.82
CA ARG A 498 26.08 14.68 -36.51
C ARG A 498 25.05 13.55 -36.61
N LYS A 499 25.35 12.37 -36.07
CA LYS A 499 24.43 11.21 -36.07
C LYS A 499 23.04 11.55 -35.52
N MET A 500 22.98 12.40 -34.49
CA MET A 500 21.71 12.85 -33.90
C MET A 500 20.84 13.69 -34.84
N ASP A 501 21.42 14.43 -35.78
CA ASP A 501 20.63 15.21 -36.74
C ASP A 501 19.98 14.27 -37.76
N LEU A 502 20.70 13.23 -38.20
CA LEU A 502 20.15 12.18 -39.04
C LEU A 502 19.04 11.40 -38.32
N ALA A 503 19.22 11.07 -37.05
CA ALA A 503 18.20 10.41 -36.24
C ALA A 503 16.88 11.21 -36.19
N ARG A 504 16.96 12.53 -35.99
CA ARG A 504 15.76 13.38 -35.97
C ARG A 504 14.98 13.33 -37.29
N GLU A 505 15.68 13.35 -38.43
CA GLU A 505 15.05 13.25 -39.74
C GLU A 505 14.37 11.89 -39.96
N LEU A 506 15.04 10.81 -39.53
CA LEU A 506 14.58 9.44 -39.73
C LEU A 506 13.41 9.02 -38.81
N LEU A 507 13.16 9.76 -37.72
CA LEU A 507 12.05 9.47 -36.80
C LEU A 507 10.69 9.46 -37.51
N SER A 508 10.51 10.32 -38.51
CA SER A 508 9.27 10.38 -39.31
C SER A 508 8.98 9.06 -40.05
N ALA A 509 10.01 8.39 -40.55
CA ALA A 509 9.88 7.09 -41.21
C ALA A 509 9.48 5.99 -40.21
N LEU A 510 10.12 5.95 -39.03
CA LEU A 510 9.77 4.99 -37.97
C LEU A 510 8.34 5.18 -37.48
N THR A 511 7.94 6.42 -37.22
CA THR A 511 6.59 6.73 -36.73
C THR A 511 5.50 6.41 -37.75
N SER A 512 5.75 6.65 -39.05
CA SER A 512 4.83 6.24 -40.12
C SER A 512 4.63 4.72 -40.15
N ARG A 513 5.70 3.94 -39.91
CA ARG A 513 5.63 2.47 -39.89
C ARG A 513 4.85 1.92 -38.70
N ILE A 514 4.90 2.56 -37.54
CA ILE A 514 4.08 2.16 -36.37
C ILE A 514 2.58 2.16 -36.73
N GLY A 515 2.11 3.22 -37.40
CA GLY A 515 0.71 3.34 -37.81
C GLY A 515 0.27 2.30 -38.84
N GLN A 516 1.23 1.66 -39.52
CA GLN A 516 1.03 0.69 -40.60
C GLN A 516 1.52 -0.71 -40.22
N ALA A 517 1.83 -0.98 -38.94
CA ALA A 517 2.47 -2.22 -38.51
C ALA A 517 1.71 -3.50 -38.91
N ALA A 518 0.39 -3.42 -39.13
CA ALA A 518 -0.43 -4.53 -39.61
C ALA A 518 -0.28 -4.85 -41.12
N THR A 519 0.40 -3.99 -41.87
CA THR A 519 0.51 -4.07 -43.35
C THR A 519 1.90 -4.49 -43.81
N TYR A 520 2.90 -4.50 -42.93
CA TYR A 520 4.27 -4.91 -43.27
C TYR A 520 4.47 -6.41 -43.00
N ASP A 521 5.03 -7.11 -43.99
CA ASP A 521 5.41 -8.53 -43.85
C ASP A 521 6.58 -8.70 -42.87
N GLU A 522 7.50 -7.73 -42.81
CA GLU A 522 8.63 -7.70 -41.87
C GLU A 522 8.77 -6.33 -41.21
N LEU A 523 8.73 -6.31 -39.87
CA LEU A 523 8.96 -5.10 -39.09
C LEU A 523 10.46 -4.84 -38.93
N PRO A 524 10.90 -3.56 -38.98
CA PRO A 524 12.25 -3.17 -38.61
C PRO A 524 12.64 -3.69 -37.21
N PRO A 525 13.91 -4.08 -36.99
CA PRO A 525 14.36 -4.61 -35.71
C PRO A 525 13.99 -3.77 -34.48
N VAL A 526 14.04 -2.43 -34.58
CA VAL A 526 13.66 -1.50 -33.50
C VAL A 526 12.16 -1.57 -33.18
N LEU A 527 11.30 -1.74 -34.19
CA LEU A 527 9.87 -1.88 -33.98
C LEU A 527 9.53 -3.26 -33.41
N LYS A 528 10.24 -4.30 -33.86
CA LYS A 528 10.13 -5.65 -33.27
C LYS A 528 10.54 -5.66 -31.81
N LEU A 529 11.65 -5.01 -31.46
CA LEU A 529 12.10 -4.85 -30.07
C LEU A 529 11.04 -4.16 -29.22
N VAL A 530 10.46 -3.05 -29.70
CA VAL A 530 9.42 -2.34 -28.95
C VAL A 530 8.18 -3.20 -28.75
N GLU A 531 7.79 -3.99 -29.75
CA GLU A 531 6.62 -4.86 -29.64
C GLU A 531 6.86 -6.02 -28.66
N ASP A 532 8.07 -6.59 -28.65
CA ASP A 532 8.49 -7.56 -27.65
C ASP A 532 8.49 -6.94 -26.24
N VAL A 533 9.00 -5.71 -26.10
CA VAL A 533 8.94 -4.94 -24.84
C VAL A 533 7.48 -4.71 -24.42
N ARG A 534 6.57 -4.43 -25.34
CA ARG A 534 5.14 -4.28 -25.04
C ARG A 534 4.54 -5.60 -24.52
N VAL A 535 4.91 -6.74 -25.10
CA VAL A 535 4.50 -8.06 -24.60
C VAL A 535 5.01 -8.28 -23.17
N LEU A 536 6.28 -7.98 -22.90
CA LEU A 536 6.86 -8.08 -21.55
C LEU A 536 6.18 -7.13 -20.56
N VAL A 537 5.90 -5.89 -20.95
CA VAL A 537 5.17 -4.93 -20.11
C VAL A 537 3.80 -5.47 -19.73
N ASN A 538 3.07 -6.05 -20.68
CA ASN A 538 1.76 -6.65 -20.44
C ASN A 538 1.86 -7.86 -19.52
N HIS A 539 2.81 -8.77 -19.79
CA HIS A 539 3.08 -9.94 -18.96
C HIS A 539 3.36 -9.54 -17.50
N ASN A 540 4.30 -8.61 -17.30
CA ASN A 540 4.72 -8.13 -15.98
C ASN A 540 3.66 -7.27 -15.27
N SER A 541 2.59 -6.87 -15.96
CA SER A 541 1.50 -6.07 -15.37
C SER A 541 0.34 -6.92 -14.83
N LEU A 542 0.27 -8.23 -15.12
CA LEU A 542 -0.87 -9.10 -14.76
C LEU A 542 -0.90 -9.56 -13.28
N GLY A 543 -0.04 -9.00 -12.41
CA GLY A 543 -0.30 -8.91 -10.96
C GLY A 543 -0.19 -10.18 -10.11
N ALA A 544 0.24 -11.33 -10.64
CA ALA A 544 0.39 -12.55 -9.85
C ALA A 544 1.62 -13.37 -10.30
N PHE A 545 2.80 -12.90 -9.93
CA PHE A 545 4.02 -13.70 -10.04
C PHE A 545 4.35 -14.32 -8.69
N GLY A 546 4.60 -15.62 -8.68
CA GLY A 546 5.09 -16.36 -7.52
C GLY A 546 6.18 -17.30 -7.98
N LEU A 547 7.31 -17.28 -7.28
CA LEU A 547 8.45 -18.15 -7.55
C LEU A 547 8.34 -19.42 -6.71
N ASN A 548 8.90 -20.52 -7.20
CA ASN A 548 8.96 -21.75 -6.42
C ASN A 548 10.00 -21.60 -5.30
N VAL A 549 9.62 -21.97 -4.07
CA VAL A 549 10.58 -22.05 -2.96
C VAL A 549 11.48 -23.25 -3.25
N ALA A 550 12.80 -23.05 -3.18
CA ALA A 550 13.74 -24.15 -3.29
C ALA A 550 13.41 -25.15 -2.17
N GLN A 551 13.03 -26.37 -2.53
CA GLN A 551 12.92 -27.43 -1.54
C GLN A 551 14.35 -27.69 -1.03
N HIS A 552 14.61 -27.35 0.22
CA HIS A 552 15.75 -27.91 0.95
C HIS A 552 15.49 -29.41 1.16
N GLU A 553 15.56 -30.20 0.09
CA GLU A 553 15.72 -31.65 0.18
C GLU A 553 17.22 -31.96 0.12
N ASP A 554 17.67 -32.67 1.16
CA ASP A 554 18.94 -33.39 1.29
C ASP A 554 20.26 -32.59 1.41
N ILE A 555 20.44 -31.89 2.53
CA ILE A 555 21.74 -31.90 3.24
C ILE A 555 21.54 -32.64 4.57
N ALA A 556 21.06 -33.88 4.47
CA ALA A 556 21.20 -34.85 5.55
C ALA A 556 22.57 -35.51 5.37
N THR A 557 23.54 -35.05 6.16
CA THR A 557 24.66 -35.83 6.73
C THR A 557 24.87 -37.22 6.12
N ASN A 558 25.73 -37.29 5.11
CA ASN A 558 26.46 -38.51 4.77
C ASN A 558 27.66 -38.61 5.75
N GLU A 559 27.39 -38.69 7.05
CA GLU A 559 28.36 -39.21 8.01
C GLU A 559 28.22 -40.73 7.98
N GLU A 560 29.16 -41.38 7.28
CA GLU A 560 29.42 -42.81 7.38
C GLU A 560 29.59 -43.18 8.85
N GLN A 561 28.57 -43.78 9.46
CA GLN A 561 28.77 -44.65 10.62
C GLN A 561 29.34 -45.98 10.10
N PRO A 562 30.56 -46.39 10.49
CA PRO A 562 30.96 -47.76 10.30
C PRO A 562 30.23 -48.63 11.33
N ARG A 563 29.65 -49.73 10.86
CA ARG A 563 29.32 -50.91 11.68
C ARG A 563 29.92 -52.14 11.00
N PRO A 564 30.29 -53.21 11.74
CA PRO A 564 30.33 -53.37 13.19
C PRO A 564 31.74 -53.27 13.80
#